data_AF-A0A7L4N7R0-F1
#
_entry.id   AF-A0A7L4N7R0-F1
#
_cell.length_a   1.000
_cell.length_b   1.000
_cell.length_c   1.000
_cell.angle_alpha   90.00
_cell.angle_beta   90.00
_cell.angle_gamma   90.00
#
_symmetry.space_group_name_H-M   'P 1'
#
loop_
_entity.id
_entity.type
_entity.pdbx_description
1 polymer ?
#
loop_
_entity_poly.entity_id
_entity_poly.type
_entity_poly.pdbx_seq_one_letter_code
_entity_poly.pdbx_strand_id
1 'polypeptide(L)'
;DLPDTIHIGGRILPKTVWDYVGKLKSSLSKELCLIRFHPATEEEEVAYISLYSYFSSRGRFGVVANTNRHIKDLYLIPLSSKDPIPSKLLPFEGPG
;
A
#
# COMPACT_ATOMS: atom_id res chain seq x y z
N ASP A 1 0.45 -2.69 -15.71
CA ASP A 1 -0.46 -3.60 -14.99
C ASP A 1 0.17 -4.14 -13.72
N LEU A 2 -0.63 -4.60 -12.77
CA LEU A 2 -0.14 -5.29 -11.56
C LEU A 2 0.16 -6.76 -11.87
N PRO A 3 1.10 -7.41 -11.15
CA PRO A 3 1.30 -8.84 -11.31
C PRO A 3 0.10 -9.65 -10.79
N ASP A 4 -0.14 -10.82 -11.38
CA ASP A 4 -1.24 -11.73 -10.98
C ASP A 4 -1.10 -12.24 -9.54
N THR A 5 0.10 -12.20 -8.98
CA THR A 5 0.37 -12.52 -7.59
C THR A 5 1.34 -11.48 -7.03
N ILE A 6 1.05 -10.96 -5.84
CA ILE A 6 1.89 -9.97 -5.16
C ILE A 6 2.74 -10.70 -4.11
N HIS A 7 4.06 -10.65 -4.26
CA HIS A 7 5.00 -11.24 -3.30
C HIS A 7 5.52 -10.16 -2.35
N ILE A 8 5.17 -10.31 -1.08
CA ILE A 8 5.66 -9.42 -0.02
C ILE A 8 7.09 -9.84 0.34
N GLY A 9 8.06 -9.02 -0.04
CA GLY A 9 9.48 -9.27 0.22
C GLY A 9 9.97 -8.76 1.57
N GLY A 10 9.18 -7.95 2.27
CA GLY A 10 9.60 -7.44 3.57
C GLY A 10 8.69 -6.39 4.20
N ARG A 11 9.26 -5.68 5.17
CA ARG A 11 8.59 -4.65 5.97
C ARG A 11 9.38 -3.36 5.92
N ILE A 12 8.68 -2.23 5.95
CA ILE A 12 9.29 -0.89 6.00
C ILE A 12 8.61 0.00 7.04
N LEU A 13 9.33 0.99 7.56
CA LEU A 13 8.76 2.00 8.45
C LEU A 13 7.78 2.91 7.69
N PRO A 14 6.60 3.21 8.24
CA PRO A 14 5.66 4.17 7.65
C PRO A 14 6.31 5.52 7.32
N LYS A 15 7.17 6.03 8.22
CA LYS A 15 7.90 7.30 8.02
C LYS A 15 8.68 7.31 6.71
N THR A 16 9.42 6.24 6.41
CA THR A 16 10.23 6.14 5.18
C THR A 16 9.35 6.23 3.93
N VAL A 17 8.19 5.57 3.95
CA VAL A 17 7.23 5.61 2.84
C VAL A 17 6.60 7.00 2.71
N TRP A 18 6.19 7.62 3.81
CA TRP A 18 5.58 8.95 3.78
C TRP A 18 6.53 10.08 3.39
N ASP A 19 7.80 9.96 3.74
CA ASP A 19 8.85 10.86 3.28
C ASP A 19 9.09 10.68 1.77
N TYR A 20 9.05 9.44 1.28
CA TYR A 20 9.19 9.13 -0.14
C TYR A 20 7.99 9.63 -0.97
N VAL A 21 6.76 9.35 -0.54
CA VAL A 21 5.52 9.84 -1.17
C VAL A 21 5.52 11.37 -1.23
N GLY A 22 5.99 12.04 -0.19
CA GLY A 22 6.13 13.50 -0.19
C GLY A 22 7.05 14.02 -1.30
N LYS A 23 8.16 13.32 -1.59
CA LYS A 23 9.06 13.66 -2.70
C LYS A 23 8.50 13.30 -4.07
N LEU A 24 7.69 12.23 -4.14
CA LEU A 24 7.03 11.81 -5.38
C LEU A 24 6.00 12.81 -5.85
N LYS A 25 5.26 13.46 -4.94
CA LYS A 25 4.28 14.49 -5.30
C LYS A 25 4.86 15.69 -6.05
N SER A 26 6.16 15.96 -5.89
CA SER A 26 6.86 17.01 -6.66
C SER A 26 7.55 16.48 -7.93
N SER A 27 7.43 15.19 -8.24
CA SER A 27 8.08 14.57 -9.39
C SER A 27 7.25 14.75 -10.65
N LEU A 28 7.89 15.18 -11.75
CA LEU A 28 7.25 15.28 -13.08
C LEU A 28 7.34 13.98 -13.90
N SER A 29 8.03 12.96 -13.38
CA SER A 29 8.33 11.72 -14.12
C SER A 29 7.86 10.46 -13.41
N LYS A 30 7.10 10.61 -12.31
CA LYS A 30 6.57 9.53 -11.50
C LYS A 30 5.13 9.82 -11.13
N GLU A 31 4.28 8.82 -11.30
CA GLU A 31 2.89 8.87 -10.91
C GLU A 31 2.70 8.11 -9.60
N LEU A 32 1.78 8.60 -8.76
CA LEU A 32 1.36 7.93 -7.54
C LEU A 32 -0.04 7.37 -7.78
N CYS A 33 -0.21 6.06 -7.61
CA CYS A 33 -1.50 5.40 -7.71
C CYS A 33 -1.85 4.76 -6.36
N LEU A 34 -3.10 4.93 -5.94
CA LEU A 34 -3.65 4.30 -4.73
C LEU A 34 -4.74 3.31 -5.13
N ILE A 35 -4.65 2.09 -4.60
CA ILE A 35 -5.66 1.05 -4.79
C ILE A 35 -6.04 0.46 -3.45
N ARG A 36 -7.29 -0.04 -3.37
CA ARG A 36 -7.80 -0.75 -2.21
C ARG A 36 -8.02 -2.21 -2.59
N PHE A 37 -7.44 -3.12 -1.80
CA PHE A 37 -7.71 -4.54 -1.93
C PHE A 37 -9.00 -4.92 -1.19
N HIS A 38 -9.65 -5.96 -1.69
CA HIS A 38 -10.76 -6.62 -1.02
C HIS A 38 -10.56 -8.13 -1.18
N PRO A 39 -10.85 -8.95 -0.15
CA PRO A 39 -10.89 -10.39 -0.33
C PRO A 39 -11.93 -10.74 -1.40
N ALA A 40 -11.63 -11.71 -2.26
CA ALA A 40 -12.55 -12.08 -3.34
C ALA A 40 -13.68 -12.99 -2.84
N THR A 41 -13.43 -13.75 -1.76
CA THR A 41 -14.39 -14.65 -1.12
C THR A 41 -14.36 -14.54 0.41
N GLU A 42 -15.37 -15.09 1.08
CA GLU A 42 -15.43 -15.12 2.55
C GLU A 42 -14.30 -15.96 3.17
N GLU A 43 -13.88 -17.04 2.50
CA GLU A 43 -12.78 -17.89 2.97
C GLU A 43 -11.45 -17.14 2.98
N GLU A 44 -11.24 -16.21 2.03
CA GLU A 44 -10.04 -15.38 1.95
C GLU A 44 -10.03 -14.25 2.99
N GLU A 45 -11.19 -13.91 3.58
CA GLU A 45 -11.31 -12.81 4.54
C GLU A 45 -10.41 -13.05 5.77
N VAL A 46 -10.32 -14.29 6.24
CA VAL A 46 -9.46 -14.67 7.38
C VAL A 46 -7.99 -14.39 7.06
N ALA A 47 -7.54 -14.75 5.86
CA ALA A 47 -6.16 -14.50 5.42
C ALA A 47 -5.89 -12.99 5.23
N TYR A 48 -6.86 -12.27 4.65
CA TYR A 48 -6.79 -10.82 4.48
C TYR A 48 -6.68 -10.08 5.83
N ILE A 49 -7.52 -10.43 6.80
CA ILE A 49 -7.50 -9.87 8.16
C ILE A 49 -6.19 -10.23 8.87
N SER A 50 -5.70 -11.46 8.70
CA SER A 50 -4.42 -11.90 9.28
C SER A 50 -3.25 -11.07 8.73
N LEU A 51 -3.25 -10.79 7.42
CA LEU A 51 -2.24 -9.96 6.78
C LEU A 51 -2.31 -8.51 7.26
N TYR A 52 -3.50 -7.92 7.33
CA TYR A 52 -3.72 -6.60 7.92
C TYR A 52 -3.16 -6.54 9.36
N SER A 53 -3.54 -7.51 10.19
CA SER A 53 -3.16 -7.58 11.60
C SER A 53 -1.64 -7.74 11.78
N TYR A 54 -0.99 -8.51 10.91
CA TYR A 54 0.46 -8.68 10.92
C TYR A 54 1.21 -7.36 10.81
N PHE A 55 0.83 -6.51 9.85
CA PHE A 55 1.47 -5.21 9.61
C PHE A 55 1.03 -4.15 10.64
N SER A 56 -0.27 -4.09 10.93
CA SER A 56 -0.86 -3.13 11.87
C SER A 56 -0.26 -3.28 13.27
N SER A 57 -0.23 -4.50 13.83
CA SER A 57 0.34 -4.78 15.16
C SER A 57 1.82 -4.43 15.30
N ARG A 58 2.55 -4.34 14.18
CA ARG A 58 3.99 -4.05 14.15
C ARG A 58 4.27 -2.58 13.80
N GLY A 59 3.25 -1.81 13.44
CA GLY A 59 3.42 -0.44 12.94
C GLY A 59 4.33 -0.40 11.69
N ARG A 60 4.19 -1.39 10.79
CA ARG A 60 5.01 -1.50 9.57
C ARG A 60 4.14 -1.60 8.33
N PHE A 61 4.67 -1.17 7.19
CA PHE A 61 4.05 -1.39 5.89
C PHE A 61 4.71 -2.58 5.19
N GLY A 62 3.98 -3.24 4.29
CA GLY A 62 4.51 -4.29 3.43
C GLY A 62 5.26 -3.71 2.24
N VAL A 63 6.36 -4.36 1.85
CA VAL A 63 7.11 -4.04 0.62
C VAL A 63 6.94 -5.19 -0.35
N VAL A 64 6.58 -4.88 -1.58
CA VAL A 64 6.40 -5.89 -2.64
C VAL A 64 7.69 -6.04 -3.42
N ALA A 65 8.15 -7.28 -3.59
CA ALA A 65 9.43 -7.61 -4.20
C ALA A 65 9.34 -7.94 -5.69
N ASN A 66 8.17 -8.34 -6.18
CA ASN A 66 7.97 -8.75 -7.57
C ASN A 66 7.26 -7.65 -8.38
N THR A 67 7.76 -6.43 -8.30
CA THR A 67 7.30 -5.35 -9.18
C THR A 67 7.76 -5.58 -10.61
N ASN A 68 7.07 -5.00 -11.59
CA ASN A 68 7.44 -5.07 -13.01
C ASN A 68 8.08 -3.77 -13.49
N ARG A 69 8.44 -3.70 -14.78
CA ARG A 69 9.15 -2.55 -15.37
C ARG A 69 8.41 -1.21 -15.24
N HIS A 70 7.09 -1.23 -15.08
CA HIS A 70 6.26 -0.02 -14.98
C HIS A 70 6.04 0.43 -13.53
N ILE A 71 6.11 -0.49 -12.57
CA ILE A 71 5.92 -0.21 -11.15
C ILE A 71 7.29 -0.13 -10.48
N LYS A 72 7.69 1.08 -10.10
CA LYS A 72 8.98 1.25 -9.42
C LYS A 72 8.94 0.68 -7.99
N ASP A 73 7.95 1.12 -7.23
CA ASP A 73 7.79 0.79 -5.81
C ASP A 73 6.31 0.50 -5.54
N LEU A 74 6.03 -0.54 -4.75
CA LEU A 74 4.67 -0.87 -4.31
C LEU A 74 4.68 -1.22 -2.83
N TYR A 75 3.79 -0.55 -2.08
CA TYR A 75 3.69 -0.68 -0.63
C TYR A 75 2.28 -1.07 -0.21
N LEU A 76 2.19 -1.92 0.81
CA LEU A 76 0.92 -2.31 1.43
C LEU A 76 0.77 -1.56 2.76
N ILE A 77 -0.28 -0.75 2.85
CA ILE A 77 -0.60 0.06 4.03
C ILE A 77 -1.76 -0.62 4.76
N PRO A 78 -1.57 -1.11 6.00
CA PRO A 78 -2.68 -1.57 6.82
C PRO A 78 -3.47 -0.35 7.32
N LEU A 79 -4.60 -0.04 6.68
CA LEU A 79 -5.47 1.06 7.08
C LEU A 79 -6.74 0.51 7.72
N SER A 80 -7.03 0.87 8.98
CA SER A 80 -8.28 0.49 9.63
C SER A 80 -9.45 1.25 9.03
N SER A 81 -10.65 0.65 9.03
CA SER A 81 -11.89 1.36 8.70
C SER A 81 -12.21 2.51 9.67
N LYS A 82 -11.60 2.51 10.85
CA LYS A 82 -11.74 3.56 11.87
C LYS A 82 -10.67 4.65 11.78
N ASP A 83 -9.59 4.39 11.04
CA ASP A 83 -8.49 5.32 10.94
C ASP A 83 -8.77 6.36 9.84
N PRO A 84 -8.41 7.64 10.06
CA PRO A 84 -8.49 8.62 9.00
C PRO A 84 -7.51 8.26 7.88
N ILE A 85 -7.87 8.63 6.66
CA ILE A 85 -6.98 8.52 5.51
C ILE A 85 -5.75 9.40 5.77
N PRO A 86 -4.52 8.86 5.67
CA PRO A 86 -3.31 9.65 5.85
C PRO A 86 -3.28 10.87 4.91
N SER A 87 -3.11 12.07 5.48
CA SER A 87 -3.11 13.34 4.73
C SER A 87 -2.10 13.39 3.59
N LYS A 88 -1.00 12.62 3.71
CA LYS A 88 0.00 12.44 2.65
C LYS A 88 -0.56 11.79 1.37
N LEU A 89 -1.71 11.11 1.43
CA LEU A 89 -2.42 10.57 0.27
C LEU A 89 -3.46 11.53 -0.33
N LEU A 90 -3.76 12.65 0.35
CA LEU A 90 -4.76 13.62 -0.06
C LEU A 90 -4.14 14.79 -0.86
N PRO A 91 -4.91 15.47 -1.74
CA PRO A 91 -6.24 15.07 -2.20
C PRO A 91 -6.18 13.80 -3.05
N PHE A 92 -7.29 13.07 -3.13
CA PHE A 92 -7.40 11.98 -4.09
C PHE A 92 -7.67 12.55 -5.48
N GLU A 93 -6.86 12.16 -6.46
CA GLU A 93 -7.09 12.44 -7.87
C GLU A 93 -7.81 11.22 -8.50
N GLY A 94 -9.04 10.96 -8.05
CA GLY A 94 -9.83 9.78 -8.44
C GLY A 94 -10.99 9.48 -7.47
N PRO A 95 -11.75 8.38 -7.64
CA PRO A 95 -12.76 7.97 -6.66
C PRO A 95 -12.09 7.69 -5.31
N GLY A 96 -12.49 8.44 -4.30
CA GLY A 96 -12.03 8.36 -2.91
C GLY A 96 -13.01 7.67 -1.99
#